data_AF-A0A9C7SDF9-F1
#
_entry.id   AF-A0A9C7SDF9-F1
#
_cell.length_a   1.000
_cell.length_b   1.000
_cell.length_c   1.000
_cell.angle_alpha   90.00
_cell.angle_beta   90.00
_cell.angle_gamma   90.00
#
_symmetry.space_group_name_H-M   'P 1'
#
loop_
_entity.id
_entity.type
_entity.pdbx_description
1 polymer ?
#
loop_
_entity_poly.entity_id
_entity_poly.type
_entity_poly.pdbx_seq_one_letter_code
_entity_poly.pdbx_strand_id
1 'polypeptide(L)'
;MNSSSSEKIADLSFDTLNTVVGLKKFDQEFLSVLAEQDPSLHTNLLSYRQQKTNFTTIELSEFLLALAPHIEAFIVLNFGIENETKASRKRITNEKAIHVFKKQFIQRRSRRYRGEMDISYTELDLWLSQQINSSEDRELAVSQYA
;
A
#
# COMPACT_ATOMS: atom_id res chain seq x y z
N MET A 1 -20.51 -1.92 -22.63
CA MET A 1 -19.33 -2.49 -23.32
C MET A 1 -18.17 -1.54 -23.08
N ASN A 2 -17.33 -1.81 -22.09
CA ASN A 2 -16.00 -1.21 -21.98
C ASN A 2 -15.05 -2.35 -21.63
N SER A 3 -14.35 -2.83 -22.64
CA SER A 3 -13.23 -3.74 -22.51
C SER A 3 -12.10 -3.01 -21.78
N SER A 4 -11.85 -3.36 -20.52
CA SER A 4 -10.52 -3.20 -19.96
C SER A 4 -9.93 -4.60 -19.90
N SER A 5 -9.30 -4.98 -21.00
CA SER A 5 -8.41 -6.13 -21.05
C SER A 5 -7.33 -5.92 -19.98
N SER A 6 -7.42 -6.65 -18.86
CA SER A 6 -6.28 -6.85 -17.95
C SER A 6 -5.33 -7.77 -18.70
N GLU A 7 -4.51 -7.19 -19.58
CA GLU A 7 -3.48 -7.93 -20.29
C GLU A 7 -2.43 -8.34 -19.25
N LYS A 8 -2.48 -9.61 -18.85
CA LYS A 8 -1.42 -10.22 -18.04
C LYS A 8 -0.08 -9.94 -18.72
N ILE A 9 0.89 -9.51 -17.93
CA ILE A 9 2.23 -9.24 -18.44
C ILE A 9 2.92 -10.57 -18.83
N ALA A 10 2.82 -11.58 -17.97
CA ALA A 10 3.19 -12.96 -18.27
C ALA A 10 1.97 -13.88 -18.13
N ASP A 11 1.70 -14.71 -19.14
CA ASP A 11 0.76 -15.83 -18.95
C ASP A 11 1.48 -17.03 -18.31
N LEU A 12 1.89 -16.87 -17.05
CA LEU A 12 2.61 -17.89 -16.28
C LEU A 12 1.70 -18.46 -15.18
N SER A 13 1.48 -19.77 -15.22
CA SER A 13 0.73 -20.50 -14.17
C SER A 13 1.63 -20.83 -12.97
N PHE A 14 1.03 -21.11 -11.81
CA PHE A 14 1.76 -21.56 -10.62
C PHE A 14 2.61 -22.82 -10.89
N ASP A 15 2.10 -23.76 -11.70
CA ASP A 15 2.85 -24.95 -12.08
C ASP A 15 4.13 -24.62 -12.85
N THR A 16 4.08 -23.60 -13.72
CA THR A 16 5.28 -23.15 -14.45
C THR A 16 6.29 -22.48 -13.51
N LEU A 17 5.84 -21.71 -12.51
CA LEU A 17 6.71 -21.05 -11.52
C LEU A 17 7.42 -22.04 -10.60
N ASN A 18 6.86 -23.23 -10.38
CA ASN A 18 7.51 -24.31 -9.65
C ASN A 18 8.66 -24.97 -10.43
N THR A 19 8.92 -24.54 -11.66
CA THR A 19 10.05 -24.99 -12.48
C THR A 19 11.13 -23.92 -12.59
N VAL A 20 12.39 -24.34 -12.69
CA VAL A 20 13.52 -23.42 -12.92
C VAL A 20 13.34 -22.61 -14.21
N VAL A 21 12.77 -23.24 -15.25
CA VAL A 21 12.54 -22.59 -16.55
C VAL A 21 11.49 -21.49 -16.44
N GLY A 22 10.35 -21.78 -15.80
CA GLY A 22 9.29 -20.80 -15.61
C GLY A 22 9.72 -19.66 -14.68
N LEU A 23 10.46 -19.95 -13.61
CA LEU A 23 11.00 -18.90 -12.74
C LEU A 23 12.01 -18.00 -13.46
N LYS A 24 12.87 -18.55 -14.33
CA LYS A 24 13.77 -17.75 -15.17
C LYS A 24 13.00 -16.86 -16.14
N LYS A 25 11.94 -17.39 -16.76
CA LYS A 25 11.09 -16.61 -17.67
C LYS A 25 10.39 -15.47 -16.92
N PHE A 26 9.83 -15.76 -15.74
CA PHE A 26 9.22 -14.75 -14.86
C PHE A 26 10.21 -13.64 -14.50
N ASP A 27 11.43 -14.02 -14.14
CA ASP A 27 12.49 -13.05 -13.81
C ASP A 27 12.90 -12.19 -15.02
N GLN A 28 13.01 -12.79 -16.21
CA GLN A 28 13.33 -12.06 -17.43
C GLN A 28 12.25 -11.04 -17.80
N GLU A 29 10.98 -11.43 -17.68
CA GLU A 29 9.87 -10.52 -17.93
C GLU A 29 9.83 -9.39 -16.89
N PHE A 30 10.07 -9.69 -15.62
CA PHE A 30 10.21 -8.66 -14.59
C PHE A 30 11.34 -7.68 -14.91
N LEU A 31 12.51 -8.18 -15.33
CA LEU A 31 13.64 -7.32 -15.70
C LEU A 31 13.32 -6.44 -16.91
N SER A 32 12.58 -6.95 -17.90
CA SER A 32 12.13 -6.17 -19.05
C SER A 32 11.21 -5.02 -18.62
N VAL A 33 10.20 -5.31 -17.80
CA VAL A 33 9.27 -4.31 -17.27
C VAL A 33 10.01 -3.27 -16.42
N LEU A 34 10.92 -3.72 -15.56
CA LEU A 34 11.70 -2.82 -14.71
C LEU A 34 12.62 -1.92 -15.55
N ALA A 35 13.23 -2.45 -16.61
CA ALA A 35 14.07 -1.67 -17.50
C ALA A 35 13.27 -0.56 -18.23
N GLU A 36 12.01 -0.82 -18.58
CA GLU A 36 11.14 0.18 -19.19
C GLU A 36 10.66 1.25 -18.20
N GLN A 37 10.35 0.86 -16.96
CA GLN A 37 9.82 1.76 -15.94
C GLN A 37 10.89 2.56 -15.21
N ASP A 38 11.99 1.91 -14.83
CA ASP A 38 13.13 2.53 -14.15
C ASP A 38 14.45 1.86 -14.57
N PRO A 39 15.11 2.38 -15.64
CA PRO A 39 16.39 1.87 -16.12
C PRO A 39 17.50 1.89 -15.07
N SER A 40 17.45 2.85 -14.12
CA SER A 40 18.47 3.00 -13.09
C SER A 40 18.36 1.87 -12.06
N LEU A 41 17.13 1.57 -11.64
CA LEU A 41 16.81 0.51 -10.69
C LEU A 41 17.07 -0.87 -11.29
N HIS A 42 16.77 -1.05 -12.58
CA HIS A 42 17.16 -2.24 -13.33
C HIS A 42 18.68 -2.48 -13.32
N THR A 43 19.46 -1.43 -13.61
CA THR A 43 20.93 -1.53 -13.60
C THR A 43 21.48 -1.84 -12.21
N ASN A 44 20.91 -1.21 -11.17
CA ASN A 44 21.26 -1.47 -9.78
C ASN A 44 20.91 -2.91 -9.38
N LEU A 45 19.75 -3.43 -9.79
CA LEU A 45 19.35 -4.82 -9.51
C LEU A 45 20.27 -5.83 -10.17
N LEU A 46 20.67 -5.63 -11.43
CA LEU A 46 21.62 -6.50 -12.10
C LEU A 46 22.99 -6.46 -11.43
N SER A 47 23.46 -5.27 -11.07
CA SER A 47 24.74 -5.09 -10.39
C SER A 47 24.74 -5.74 -9.00
N TYR A 48 23.62 -5.63 -8.28
CA TYR A 48 23.39 -6.29 -7.00
C TYR A 48 23.43 -7.81 -7.12
N ARG A 49 22.70 -8.39 -8.08
CA ARG A 49 22.68 -9.84 -8.33
C ARG A 49 24.04 -10.40 -8.73
N GLN A 50 24.84 -9.61 -9.44
CA GLN A 50 26.21 -9.96 -9.82
C GLN A 50 27.25 -9.70 -8.72
N GLN A 51 26.82 -9.27 -7.52
CA GLN A 51 27.69 -8.90 -6.39
C GLN A 51 28.71 -7.82 -6.75
N LYS A 52 28.36 -6.93 -7.68
CA LYS A 52 29.20 -5.79 -8.10
C LYS A 52 28.93 -4.51 -7.31
N THR A 53 27.88 -4.50 -6.50
CA THR A 53 27.52 -3.37 -5.63
C THR A 53 28.01 -3.62 -4.21
N ASN A 54 28.63 -2.62 -3.59
CA ASN A 54 28.92 -2.60 -2.17
C ASN A 54 27.99 -1.60 -1.48
N PHE A 55 26.73 -1.97 -1.31
CA PHE A 55 25.79 -1.16 -0.55
C PHE A 55 26.14 -1.20 0.93
N THR A 56 26.11 -0.04 1.57
CA THR A 56 25.94 0.04 3.02
C THR A 56 24.56 -0.49 3.41
N THR A 57 24.36 -0.78 4.70
CA THR A 57 23.06 -1.26 5.21
C THR A 57 21.91 -0.28 4.88
N ILE A 58 22.18 1.02 4.92
CA ILE A 58 21.17 2.06 4.64
C ILE A 58 20.84 2.05 3.15
N GLU A 59 21.85 2.09 2.27
CA GLU A 59 21.64 2.08 0.82
C GLU A 59 20.93 0.80 0.36
N LEU A 60 21.24 -0.34 0.96
CA LEU A 60 20.53 -1.59 0.66
C LEU A 60 19.05 -1.48 1.04
N SER A 61 18.75 -0.92 2.22
CA SER A 61 17.36 -0.72 2.64
C SER A 61 16.62 0.24 1.70
N GLU A 62 17.25 1.35 1.31
CA GLU A 62 16.66 2.31 0.37
C GLU A 62 16.43 1.68 -1.00
N PHE A 63 17.39 0.91 -1.51
CA PHE A 63 17.25 0.15 -2.75
C PHE A 63 16.09 -0.85 -2.70
N LEU A 64 15.97 -1.63 -1.62
CA LEU A 64 14.86 -2.57 -1.45
C LEU A 64 13.50 -1.87 -1.37
N LEU A 65 13.43 -0.74 -0.67
CA LEU A 65 12.21 0.08 -0.61
C LEU A 65 11.83 0.67 -1.96
N ALA A 66 12.82 1.09 -2.75
CA ALA A 66 12.60 1.60 -4.10
C ALA A 66 12.16 0.49 -5.09
N LEU A 67 12.67 -0.73 -4.92
CA LEU A 67 12.32 -1.88 -5.76
C LEU A 67 10.93 -2.46 -5.45
N ALA A 68 10.49 -2.40 -4.19
CA ALA A 68 9.27 -3.04 -3.72
C ALA A 68 7.99 -2.66 -4.51
N PRO A 69 7.72 -1.38 -4.84
CA PRO A 69 6.55 -1.00 -5.63
C PRO A 69 6.50 -1.65 -7.01
N HIS A 70 7.66 -1.82 -7.67
CA HIS A 70 7.74 -2.44 -8.99
C HIS A 70 7.46 -3.93 -8.94
N ILE A 71 8.01 -4.63 -7.94
CA ILE A 71 7.73 -6.05 -7.71
C ILE A 71 6.25 -6.26 -7.39
N GLU A 72 5.68 -5.44 -6.50
CA GLU A 72 4.27 -5.54 -6.14
C GLU A 72 3.37 -5.33 -7.35
N ALA A 73 3.61 -4.29 -8.15
CA ALA A 73 2.84 -4.02 -9.36
C ALA A 73 2.94 -5.18 -10.37
N PHE A 74 4.14 -5.72 -10.58
CA PHE A 74 4.38 -6.83 -11.50
C PHE A 74 3.62 -8.10 -11.07
N ILE A 75 3.72 -8.48 -9.80
CA ILE A 75 3.00 -9.65 -9.25
C ILE A 75 1.49 -9.44 -9.39
N VAL A 76 1.00 -8.27 -9.01
CA VAL A 76 -0.44 -7.96 -9.03
C VAL A 76 -1.02 -8.10 -10.44
N LEU A 77 -0.34 -7.55 -11.44
CA LEU A 77 -0.75 -7.62 -12.85
C LEU A 77 -0.62 -9.04 -13.41
N ASN A 78 0.41 -9.79 -13.01
CA ASN A 78 0.63 -11.15 -13.50
C ASN A 78 -0.47 -12.13 -13.03
N PHE A 79 -0.94 -11.97 -11.80
CA PHE A 79 -1.93 -12.86 -11.20
C PHE A 79 -3.37 -12.34 -11.26
N GLY A 80 -3.59 -11.12 -11.77
CA GLY A 80 -4.93 -10.53 -11.86
C GLY A 80 -5.57 -10.29 -10.49
N ILE A 81 -4.77 -9.93 -9.49
CA ILE A 81 -5.20 -9.69 -8.09
C ILE A 81 -5.30 -8.21 -7.77
N GLU A 82 -5.57 -7.37 -8.77
CA GLU A 82 -5.64 -5.92 -8.64
C GLU A 82 -6.75 -5.51 -7.66
N ASN A 83 -7.88 -6.21 -7.69
CA ASN A 83 -9.06 -5.86 -6.91
C ASN A 83 -8.86 -6.15 -5.42
N GLU A 84 -8.31 -7.32 -5.10
CA GLU A 84 -7.96 -7.74 -3.74
C GLU A 84 -6.88 -6.84 -3.15
N THR A 85 -5.87 -6.49 -3.96
CA THR A 85 -4.80 -5.57 -3.55
C THR A 85 -5.33 -4.16 -3.31
N LYS A 86 -6.20 -3.64 -4.19
CA LYS A 86 -6.86 -2.35 -3.98
C LYS A 86 -7.72 -2.35 -2.72
N ALA A 87 -8.49 -3.40 -2.49
CA ALA A 87 -9.31 -3.55 -1.28
C ALA A 87 -8.44 -3.61 -0.01
N SER A 88 -7.32 -4.33 -0.06
CA SER A 88 -6.34 -4.40 1.04
C SER A 88 -5.71 -3.03 1.34
N ARG A 89 -5.22 -2.34 0.31
CA ARG A 89 -4.66 -0.99 0.44
C ARG A 89 -5.67 -0.01 1.02
N LYS A 90 -6.92 -0.05 0.54
CA LYS A 90 -8.01 0.79 1.07
C LYS A 90 -8.23 0.55 2.56
N ARG A 91 -8.25 -0.71 3.02
CA ARG A 91 -8.35 -1.05 4.45
C ARG A 91 -7.20 -0.45 5.26
N ILE A 92 -5.96 -0.61 4.79
CA ILE A 92 -4.77 -0.06 5.46
C ILE A 92 -4.84 1.47 5.55
N THR A 93 -5.24 2.14 4.47
CA THR A 93 -5.39 3.61 4.47
C THR A 93 -6.45 4.06 5.47
N ASN A 94 -7.60 3.37 5.51
CA ASN A 94 -8.66 3.66 6.45
C ASN A 94 -8.20 3.48 7.91
N GLU A 95 -7.53 2.37 8.22
CA GLU A 95 -6.97 2.11 9.55
C GLU A 95 -5.94 3.15 9.97
N LYS A 96 -5.10 3.61 9.03
CA LYS A 96 -4.10 4.65 9.30
C LYS A 96 -4.75 5.97 9.73
N ALA A 97 -5.85 6.38 9.09
CA ALA A 97 -6.59 7.58 9.47
C ALA A 97 -7.11 7.47 10.92
N ILE A 98 -7.72 6.33 11.25
CA ILE A 98 -8.22 6.04 12.60
C ILE A 98 -7.09 6.07 13.64
N HIS A 99 -5.95 5.44 13.34
CA HIS A 99 -4.82 5.40 14.25
C HIS A 99 -4.21 6.80 14.50
N VAL A 100 -4.09 7.62 13.45
CA VAL A 100 -3.62 9.01 13.57
C VAL A 100 -4.56 9.82 14.45
N PHE A 101 -5.88 9.73 14.23
CA PHE A 101 -6.89 10.38 15.05
C PHE A 101 -6.77 9.98 16.53
N LYS A 102 -6.74 8.67 16.83
CA LYS A 102 -6.60 8.14 18.20
C LYS A 102 -5.33 8.67 18.88
N LYS A 103 -4.20 8.73 18.16
CA LYS A 103 -2.94 9.28 18.68
C LYS A 103 -3.03 10.77 18.98
N GLN A 104 -3.65 11.57 18.12
CA GLN A 104 -3.70 13.03 18.28
C GLN A 104 -4.72 13.48 19.32
N PHE A 105 -5.95 12.97 19.26
CA PHE A 105 -7.03 13.47 20.11
C PHE A 105 -7.14 12.71 21.41
N ILE A 106 -7.12 11.38 21.37
CA ILE A 106 -7.29 10.58 22.60
C ILE A 106 -6.00 10.61 23.42
N GLN A 107 -4.88 10.19 22.83
CA GLN A 107 -3.66 10.01 23.63
C GLN A 107 -3.00 11.33 24.04
N ARG A 108 -3.03 12.36 23.18
CA ARG A 108 -2.34 13.64 23.46
C ARG A 108 -3.26 14.72 24.05
N ARG A 109 -4.46 14.90 23.48
CA ARG A 109 -5.32 16.05 23.81
C ARG A 109 -6.27 15.77 24.98
N SER A 110 -6.96 14.64 24.97
CA SER A 110 -7.91 14.28 26.05
C SER A 110 -7.21 14.10 27.40
N ARG A 111 -6.04 13.43 27.43
CA ARG A 111 -5.27 13.22 28.66
C ARG A 111 -4.79 14.53 29.33
N ARG A 112 -4.66 15.61 28.56
CA ARG A 112 -4.21 16.92 29.06
C ARG A 112 -5.36 17.88 29.32
N TYR A 113 -6.58 17.53 28.91
CA TYR A 113 -7.75 18.35 29.09
C TYR A 113 -8.24 18.25 30.54
N ARG A 114 -8.44 19.40 31.18
CA ARG A 114 -8.96 19.52 32.55
C ARG A 114 -10.10 20.54 32.67
N GLY A 115 -10.66 20.96 31.54
CA GLY A 115 -11.79 21.88 31.51
C GLY A 115 -13.09 21.16 31.87
N GLU A 116 -14.03 21.90 32.45
CA GLU A 116 -15.42 21.47 32.50
C GLU A 116 -16.04 21.64 31.10
N MET A 117 -16.93 20.73 30.73
CA MET A 117 -17.69 20.82 29.47
C MET A 117 -19.13 21.18 29.79
N ASP A 118 -19.55 22.35 29.30
CA ASP A 118 -20.94 22.82 29.44
C ASP A 118 -21.93 22.09 28.52
N ILE A 119 -21.42 21.41 27.49
CA ILE A 119 -22.23 20.71 26.47
C ILE A 119 -22.25 19.22 26.79
N SER A 120 -23.44 18.62 26.73
CA SER A 120 -23.59 17.18 26.97
C SER A 120 -22.98 16.34 25.85
N TYR A 121 -22.55 15.11 26.18
CA TYR A 121 -22.07 14.15 25.19
C TYR A 121 -23.12 13.89 24.09
N THR A 122 -24.40 13.79 24.47
CA THR A 122 -25.51 13.53 23.54
C THR A 122 -25.68 14.64 22.51
N GLU A 123 -25.54 15.90 22.90
CA GLU A 123 -25.63 17.04 21.98
C GLU A 123 -24.42 17.08 21.04
N LEU A 124 -23.22 16.82 21.56
CA LEU A 124 -22.00 16.76 20.75
C LEU A 124 -22.03 15.59 19.76
N ASP A 125 -22.50 14.42 20.19
CA ASP A 125 -22.58 13.23 19.34
C ASP A 125 -23.65 13.39 18.24
N LEU A 126 -24.78 14.03 18.54
CA LEU A 126 -25.80 14.37 17.55
C LEU A 126 -25.28 15.39 16.53
N TRP A 127 -24.63 16.45 17.01
CA TRP A 127 -24.01 17.44 16.14
C TRP A 127 -22.96 16.78 15.23
N LEU A 128 -22.06 15.97 15.78
CA LEU A 128 -21.03 15.28 15.01
C LEU A 128 -21.64 14.32 13.98
N SER A 129 -22.71 13.62 14.34
CA SER A 129 -23.45 12.73 13.44
C SER A 129 -24.05 13.47 12.24
N GLN A 130 -24.36 14.77 12.37
CA GLN A 130 -24.83 15.61 11.27
C GLN A 130 -23.68 16.10 10.38
N GLN A 131 -22.46 16.20 10.91
CA GLN A 131 -21.28 16.66 10.17
C GLN A 131 -20.57 15.54 9.40
N ILE A 132 -20.62 14.31 9.91
CA ILE A 132 -20.02 13.16 9.25
C ILE A 132 -20.99 12.57 8.22
N ASN A 133 -20.47 12.21 7.04
CA ASN A 133 -21.27 11.49 6.04
C ASN A 133 -21.76 10.15 6.62
N SER A 134 -22.93 9.67 6.18
CA SER A 134 -23.41 8.31 6.47
C SER A 134 -22.51 7.26 5.81
N SER A 135 -21.34 7.04 6.41
CA SER A 135 -20.44 5.94 6.13
C SER A 135 -20.89 4.70 6.90
N GLU A 136 -20.76 3.51 6.30
CA GLU A 136 -20.91 2.24 7.03
C GLU A 136 -19.97 2.14 8.24
N ASP A 137 -18.83 2.84 8.18
CA ASP A 137 -17.85 2.93 9.26
C ASP A 137 -17.84 4.34 9.87
N ARG A 138 -18.46 4.46 11.05
CA ARG A 138 -18.53 5.71 11.83
C ARG A 138 -17.17 6.11 12.40
N GLU A 139 -16.34 5.15 12.84
CA GLU A 139 -15.00 5.48 13.37
C GLU A 139 -14.12 6.11 12.29
N LEU A 140 -14.16 5.54 11.08
CA LEU A 140 -13.46 6.11 9.94
C LEU A 140 -13.97 7.50 9.60
N ALA A 141 -15.29 7.70 9.54
CA ALA A 141 -15.90 8.98 9.20
C ALA A 141 -15.52 10.08 10.20
N VAL A 142 -15.51 9.77 11.50
CA VAL A 142 -15.02 10.70 12.54
C VAL A 142 -13.54 11.00 12.35
N SER A 143 -12.71 9.99 12.06
CA SER A 143 -11.27 10.18 11.87
C SER A 143 -10.90 11.01 10.63
N GLN A 144 -11.74 11.01 9.60
CA GLN A 144 -11.55 11.80 8.38
C GLN A 144 -12.05 13.24 8.52
N TYR A 145 -13.01 13.48 9.41
CA TYR A 145 -13.54 14.82 9.70
C TYR A 145 -12.59 15.66 10.56
N ALA A 146 -11.89 15.02 11.50
CA ALA A 146 -11.08 15.67 12.54
C ALA A 146 -9.62 15.95 12.15
#